data_AF-A0A9D6Q2D7-F1
#
_entry.id   AF-A0A9D6Q2D7-F1
#
_cell.length_a   1.000
_cell.length_b   1.000
_cell.length_c   1.000
_cell.angle_alpha   90.00
_cell.angle_beta   90.00
_cell.angle_gamma   90.00
#
_symmetry.space_group_name_H-M   'P 1'
#
loop_
_entity.id
_entity.type
_entity.pdbx_description
1 polymer ?
#
loop_
_entity_poly.entity_id
_entity_poly.type
_entity_poly.pdbx_seq_one_letter_code
_entity_poly.pdbx_strand_id
1 'polypeptide(L)'
;MIGRHAVIQYGAPLFSMDYDFWVHPEDREKILKWIEDDLEGEISHAIEEKKPIYTAYIDDYKIDLFFVRKMTNLNGESLTFDLCYKNSLIKADPNSKFYIPIPAIEDLIKLKKMGNRPKDLEDIEYLKSILIKEGQKK
;
A
#
# COMPACT_ATOMS: atom_id res chain seq x y z
N MET A 1 3.16 1.70 2.57
CA MET A 1 2.57 0.37 2.31
C MET A 1 1.06 0.51 2.18
N ILE A 2 0.46 -0.14 1.19
CA ILE A 2 -0.99 -0.14 0.97
C ILE A 2 -1.51 -1.59 1.02
N GLY A 3 -2.67 -1.87 0.43
CA GLY A 3 -3.13 -3.25 0.24
C GLY A 3 -3.55 -3.93 1.54
N ARG A 4 -3.40 -5.25 1.61
CA ARG A 4 -3.86 -6.04 2.77
C ARG A 4 -2.94 -5.91 3.98
N HIS A 5 -1.62 -5.81 3.79
CA HIS A 5 -0.72 -5.59 4.92
C HIS A 5 -0.99 -4.26 5.64
N ALA A 6 -1.42 -3.20 4.94
CA ALA A 6 -1.84 -1.97 5.60
C ALA A 6 -3.04 -2.18 6.54
N VAL A 7 -3.99 -3.07 6.19
CA VAL A 7 -5.13 -3.43 7.05
C VAL A 7 -4.68 -4.23 8.27
N ILE A 8 -3.71 -5.14 8.10
CA ILE A 8 -3.10 -5.90 9.20
C ILE A 8 -2.44 -4.97 10.24
N GLN A 9 -1.82 -3.86 9.79
CA GLN A 9 -1.23 -2.86 10.71
C GLN A 9 -2.27 -2.12 11.58
N TYR A 10 -3.56 -2.25 11.27
CA TYR A 10 -4.67 -1.81 12.11
C TYR A 10 -5.24 -2.90 13.03
N GLY A 11 -4.58 -4.07 13.10
CA GLY A 11 -4.94 -5.17 14.00
C GLY A 11 -5.88 -6.21 13.40
N ALA A 12 -6.06 -6.23 12.07
CA ALA A 12 -6.89 -7.23 11.42
C ALA A 12 -6.22 -8.61 11.50
N PRO A 13 -6.94 -9.67 11.93
CA PRO A 13 -6.41 -11.03 12.03
C PRO A 13 -6.39 -11.69 10.64
N LEU A 14 -5.64 -11.11 9.71
CA LEU A 14 -5.56 -11.53 8.31
C LEU A 14 -4.14 -11.98 7.97
N PHE A 15 -4.02 -12.75 6.89
CA PHE A 15 -2.76 -13.16 6.29
C PHE A 15 -2.70 -12.74 4.81
N SER A 16 -1.52 -12.35 4.36
CA SER A 16 -1.20 -12.04 2.97
C SER A 16 0.25 -12.41 2.70
N MET A 17 0.52 -13.02 1.55
CA MET A 17 1.88 -13.25 1.05
C MET A 17 2.39 -12.07 0.20
N ASP A 18 1.45 -11.36 -0.41
CA ASP A 18 1.74 -10.26 -1.33
C ASP A 18 1.83 -8.96 -0.55
N TYR A 19 2.89 -8.20 -0.82
CA TYR A 19 3.07 -6.84 -0.32
C TYR A 19 2.72 -5.83 -1.41
N ASP A 20 1.97 -4.80 -1.05
CA ASP A 20 1.60 -3.73 -1.97
C ASP A 20 2.22 -2.40 -1.52
N PHE A 21 2.98 -1.75 -2.39
CA PHE A 21 3.51 -0.41 -2.15
C PHE A 21 3.06 0.57 -3.22
N TRP A 22 2.44 1.65 -2.78
CA TRP A 22 2.31 2.85 -3.59
C TRP A 22 3.54 3.72 -3.35
N VAL A 23 4.26 4.04 -4.42
CA VAL A 23 5.50 4.82 -4.40
C VAL A 23 5.35 6.03 -5.31
N HIS A 24 6.00 7.14 -4.93
CA HIS A 24 5.97 8.34 -5.75
C HIS A 24 6.59 8.05 -7.13
N PRO A 25 5.98 8.48 -8.25
CA PRO A 25 6.49 8.11 -9.58
C PRO A 25 7.89 8.62 -9.91
N GLU A 26 8.34 9.69 -9.24
CA GLU A 26 9.70 10.22 -9.42
C GLU A 26 10.78 9.31 -8.81
N ASP A 27 10.41 8.48 -7.82
CA ASP A 27 11.32 7.53 -7.19
C ASP A 27 11.36 6.18 -7.94
N ARG A 28 10.64 6.03 -9.06
CA ARG A 28 10.51 4.75 -9.79
C ARG A 28 11.86 4.14 -10.13
N GLU A 29 12.69 4.88 -10.85
CA GLU A 29 13.97 4.38 -11.34
C GLU A 29 14.89 4.01 -10.16
N LYS A 30 14.92 4.86 -9.13
CA LYS A 30 15.70 4.64 -7.92
C LYS A 30 15.28 3.35 -7.21
N ILE A 31 13.98 3.11 -7.05
CA ILE A 31 13.47 1.94 -6.34
C ILE A 31 13.67 0.66 -7.14
N LEU A 32 13.41 0.69 -8.45
CA LEU A 32 13.60 -0.50 -9.29
C LEU A 32 15.08 -0.90 -9.38
N LYS A 33 16.00 0.06 -9.55
CA LYS A 33 17.44 -0.21 -9.51
C LYS A 33 17.89 -0.76 -8.16
N TRP A 34 17.43 -0.16 -7.06
CA TRP A 34 17.74 -0.68 -5.72
C TRP A 34 17.28 -2.13 -5.52
N ILE A 35 16.13 -2.51 -6.09
CA ILE A 35 15.65 -3.89 -6.04
C ILE A 35 16.55 -4.84 -6.85
N GLU A 36 16.91 -4.48 -8.09
CA GLU A 36 17.77 -5.34 -8.93
C GLU A 36 19.21 -5.41 -8.42
N ASP A 37 19.79 -4.25 -8.09
CA ASP A 37 21.24 -4.10 -7.82
C ASP A 37 21.61 -4.44 -6.37
N ASP A 38 20.80 -4.04 -5.39
CA ASP A 38 21.14 -4.15 -3.97
C ASP A 38 20.39 -5.28 -3.25
N LEU A 39 19.21 -5.67 -3.74
CA LEU A 39 18.40 -6.74 -3.14
C LEU A 39 18.42 -8.04 -3.97
N GLU A 40 19.15 -8.06 -5.08
CA GLU A 40 19.23 -9.21 -5.99
C GLU A 40 17.84 -9.72 -6.44
N GLY A 41 16.85 -8.81 -6.52
CA GLY A 41 15.48 -9.13 -6.88
C GLY A 41 15.21 -9.07 -8.38
N GLU A 42 14.13 -9.73 -8.82
CA GLU A 42 13.66 -9.69 -10.21
C GLU A 42 12.44 -8.78 -10.36
N ILE A 43 12.36 -7.98 -11.42
CA ILE A 43 11.21 -7.12 -11.73
C ILE A 43 10.48 -7.58 -12.99
N SER A 44 9.15 -7.42 -13.02
CA SER A 44 8.27 -7.98 -14.06
C SER A 44 8.40 -7.35 -15.45
N HIS A 45 9.03 -6.17 -15.55
CA HIS A 45 9.19 -5.39 -16.77
C HIS A 45 10.52 -4.63 -16.71
N ALA A 46 11.06 -4.24 -17.87
CA ALA A 46 12.25 -3.41 -17.89
C ALA A 46 11.97 -2.00 -17.32
N ILE A 47 12.97 -1.38 -16.70
CA ILE A 47 12.84 -0.05 -16.06
C ILE A 47 12.45 1.02 -17.09
N GLU A 48 12.97 0.91 -18.31
CA GLU A 48 12.77 1.85 -19.41
C GLU A 48 11.31 1.88 -19.90
N GLU A 49 10.54 0.82 -19.68
CA GLU A 49 9.14 0.73 -20.09
C GLU A 49 8.22 1.68 -19.31
N LYS A 50 8.66 2.18 -18.15
CA LYS A 50 7.93 3.16 -17.32
C LYS A 50 6.48 2.76 -17.04
N LYS A 51 6.23 1.47 -16.80
CA LYS A 51 4.89 0.97 -16.49
C LYS A 51 4.34 1.64 -15.23
N PRO A 52 3.00 1.80 -15.12
CA PRO A 52 2.40 2.32 -13.90
C PRO A 52 2.50 1.35 -12.73
N ILE A 53 2.68 0.06 -13.00
CA ILE A 53 2.76 -1.01 -12.01
C ILE A 53 3.90 -1.95 -12.40
N TYR A 54 4.68 -2.36 -11.41
CA TYR A 54 5.70 -3.41 -11.53
C TYR A 54 5.44 -4.44 -10.43
N THR A 55 5.73 -5.70 -10.69
CA THR A 55 5.84 -6.72 -9.63
C THR A 55 7.33 -7.03 -9.46
N ALA A 56 7.79 -7.01 -8.22
CA ALA A 56 9.13 -7.42 -7.83
C ALA A 56 9.08 -8.75 -7.06
N TYR A 57 10.08 -9.59 -7.28
CA TYR A 57 10.29 -10.85 -6.57
C TYR A 57 11.63 -10.79 -5.87
N ILE A 58 11.63 -10.92 -4.55
CA ILE A 58 12.83 -10.87 -3.70
C ILE A 58 12.73 -12.07 -2.76
N ASP A 59 13.65 -13.03 -2.89
CA ASP A 59 13.51 -14.35 -2.26
C ASP A 59 12.11 -14.96 -2.52
N ASP A 60 11.37 -15.31 -1.46
CA ASP A 60 10.01 -15.85 -1.51
C ASP A 60 8.92 -14.75 -1.50
N TYR A 61 9.30 -13.48 -1.56
CA TYR A 61 8.37 -12.36 -1.45
C TYR A 61 7.96 -11.82 -2.81
N LYS A 62 6.64 -11.70 -3.01
CA LYS A 62 6.04 -10.95 -4.11
C LYS A 62 5.65 -9.55 -3.65
N ILE A 63 6.14 -8.54 -4.37
CA ILE A 63 5.92 -7.13 -4.05
C ILE A 63 5.33 -6.40 -5.26
N ASP A 64 4.07 -5.95 -5.16
CA ASP A 64 3.42 -5.14 -6.17
C ASP A 64 3.69 -3.63 -5.91
N LEU A 65 4.35 -2.98 -6.87
CA LEU A 65 4.79 -1.59 -6.82
C LEU A 65 3.94 -0.73 -7.76
N PHE A 66 3.24 0.26 -7.20
CA PHE A 66 2.40 1.20 -7.95
C PHE A 66 3.10 2.56 -8.04
N PHE A 67 3.39 3.01 -9.25
CA PHE A 67 4.08 4.28 -9.56
C PHE A 67 3.17 5.26 -10.30
N VAL A 68 1.99 5.54 -9.72
CA VAL A 68 1.01 6.50 -10.24
C VAL A 68 0.87 7.70 -9.31
N ARG A 69 0.62 8.91 -9.83
CA ARG A 69 0.39 10.10 -8.97
C ARG A 69 -0.97 10.09 -8.28
N LYS A 70 -1.96 9.43 -8.89
CA LYS A 70 -3.35 9.44 -8.47
C LYS A 70 -3.97 8.07 -8.74
N MET A 71 -4.79 7.62 -7.81
CA MET A 71 -5.65 6.46 -7.96
C MET A 71 -7.10 6.92 -7.91
N THR A 72 -7.94 6.39 -8.80
CA THR A 72 -9.39 6.64 -8.81
C THR A 72 -10.11 5.32 -8.60
N ASN A 73 -11.04 5.29 -7.66
CA ASN A 73 -11.78 4.08 -7.32
C ASN A 73 -13.02 3.90 -8.21
N LEU A 74 -13.72 2.76 -8.06
CA LEU A 74 -14.89 2.42 -8.87
C LEU A 74 -16.09 3.38 -8.66
N ASN A 75 -16.09 4.14 -7.57
CA ASN A 75 -17.10 5.16 -7.27
C ASN A 75 -16.72 6.55 -7.84
N GLY A 76 -15.59 6.66 -8.54
CA GLY A 76 -15.08 7.93 -9.06
C GLY A 76 -14.34 8.80 -8.04
N GLU A 77 -14.19 8.34 -6.79
CA GLU A 77 -13.41 9.06 -5.78
C GLU A 77 -11.93 8.95 -6.12
N SER A 78 -11.22 10.08 -6.12
CA SER A 78 -9.79 10.12 -6.42
C SER A 78 -8.97 10.43 -5.17
N LEU A 79 -7.81 9.79 -5.07
CA LEU A 79 -6.81 10.01 -4.03
C LEU A 79 -5.45 10.22 -4.69
N THR A 80 -4.71 11.25 -4.28
CA THR A 80 -3.34 11.47 -4.74
C THR A 80 -2.34 10.84 -3.79
N PHE A 81 -1.17 10.48 -4.32
CA PHE A 81 -0.08 9.94 -3.51
C PHE A 81 0.28 10.90 -2.38
N ASP A 82 0.49 12.18 -2.69
CA ASP A 82 0.94 13.18 -1.71
C ASP A 82 -0.04 13.37 -0.56
N LEU A 83 -1.34 13.38 -0.86
CA LEU A 83 -2.38 13.51 0.16
C LEU A 83 -2.43 12.26 1.06
N CYS A 84 -2.42 11.08 0.45
CA CYS A 84 -2.41 9.80 1.17
C CYS A 84 -1.17 9.66 2.06
N TYR A 85 0.00 10.00 1.52
CA TYR A 85 1.28 9.95 2.23
C TYR A 85 1.31 10.95 3.39
N LYS A 86 0.86 12.19 3.17
CA LYS A 86 0.76 13.21 4.22
C LYS A 86 -0.15 12.79 5.36
N ASN A 87 -1.25 12.10 5.07
CA ASN A 87 -2.21 11.63 6.07
C ASN A 87 -1.81 10.31 6.73
N SER A 88 -0.70 9.69 6.30
CA SER A 88 -0.31 8.37 6.77
C SER A 88 0.14 8.38 8.23
N LEU A 89 -0.20 7.31 8.95
CA LEU A 89 0.35 7.01 10.26
C LEU A 89 1.70 6.30 10.09
N ILE A 90 2.71 6.78 10.80
CA ILE A 90 4.03 6.14 10.81
C ILE A 90 4.00 4.99 11.82
N LYS A 91 4.18 3.76 11.33
CA LYS A 91 4.43 2.59 12.18
C LYS A 91 5.94 2.35 12.22
N ALA A 92 6.55 2.58 13.37
CA ALA A 92 7.96 2.33 13.60
C ALA A 92 8.15 1.03 14.38
N ASP A 93 9.20 0.29 14.06
CA ASP A 93 9.68 -0.79 14.92
C ASP A 93 10.36 -0.17 16.15
N PRO A 94 9.93 -0.49 17.39
CA PRO A 94 10.54 0.07 18.61
C PRO A 94 12.03 -0.20 18.73
N ASN A 95 12.54 -1.25 18.09
CA ASN A 95 13.92 -1.72 18.24
C ASN A 95 14.81 -1.37 17.06
N SER A 96 14.31 -0.66 16.05
CA SER A 96 15.12 -0.29 14.88
C SER A 96 14.76 1.10 14.37
N LYS A 97 15.58 1.60 13.43
CA LYS A 97 15.30 2.85 12.71
C LYS A 97 14.29 2.65 11.57
N PHE A 98 13.75 1.44 11.42
CA PHE A 98 12.81 1.10 10.37
C PHE A 98 11.43 1.65 10.72
N TYR A 99 10.83 2.35 9.75
CA TYR A 99 9.47 2.82 9.86
C TYR A 99 8.77 2.67 8.51
N ILE A 100 7.45 2.50 8.58
CA ILE A 100 6.61 2.32 7.41
C ILE A 100 5.39 3.24 7.49
N PRO A 101 5.18 4.11 6.49
CA PRO A 101 3.95 4.89 6.37
C PRO A 101 2.78 4.00 5.98
N ILE A 102 1.71 4.04 6.79
CA ILE A 102 0.44 3.35 6.56
C ILE A 102 -0.65 4.40 6.32
N PRO A 103 -1.40 4.35 5.21
CA PRO A 103 -2.50 5.26 4.95
C PRO A 103 -3.48 5.33 6.12
N ALA A 104 -4.01 6.53 6.40
CA ALA A 104 -5.14 6.69 7.31
C ALA A 104 -6.30 5.76 6.91
N ILE A 105 -7.12 5.36 7.88
CA ILE A 105 -8.20 4.39 7.67
C ILE A 105 -9.14 4.82 6.56
N GLU A 106 -9.52 6.11 6.50
CA GLU A 106 -10.40 6.67 5.49
C GLU A 106 -9.81 6.57 4.08
N ASP A 107 -8.51 6.83 3.95
CA ASP A 107 -7.81 6.74 2.67
C ASP A 107 -7.61 5.27 2.25
N LEU A 108 -7.37 4.37 3.22
CA LEU A 108 -7.29 2.93 2.96
C LEU A 108 -8.64 2.36 2.48
N ILE A 109 -9.77 2.84 3.02
CA ILE A 109 -11.11 2.49 2.52
C ILE A 109 -11.28 2.93 1.06
N LYS A 110 -10.86 4.16 0.72
CA LYS A 110 -10.91 4.65 -0.68
C LYS A 110 -10.09 3.78 -1.61
N LEU A 111 -8.89 3.37 -1.19
CA LEU A 111 -8.02 2.47 -1.95
C LEU A 111 -8.65 1.08 -2.14
N LYS A 112 -9.29 0.52 -1.12
CA LYS A 112 -9.95 -0.80 -1.23
C LYS A 112 -11.12 -0.80 -2.21
N LYS A 113 -11.83 0.32 -2.35
CA LYS A 113 -12.89 0.50 -3.35
C LYS A 113 -12.41 0.52 -4.82
N MET A 114 -11.09 0.45 -5.06
CA MET A 114 -10.57 0.25 -6.42
C MET A 114 -10.84 -1.17 -6.94
N GLY A 115 -10.90 -2.15 -6.02
CA GLY A 115 -11.33 -3.50 -6.30
C GLY A 115 -12.80 -3.69 -5.95
N ASN A 116 -13.35 -4.84 -6.36
CA ASN A 116 -14.67 -5.30 -5.95
C ASN A 116 -14.66 -6.79 -5.56
N ARG A 117 -13.52 -7.28 -5.09
CA ARG A 117 -13.38 -8.69 -4.67
C ARG A 117 -14.02 -8.85 -3.29
N PRO A 118 -14.54 -10.04 -2.93
CA PRO A 118 -15.11 -10.28 -1.60
C PRO A 118 -14.17 -9.87 -0.46
N LYS A 119 -12.88 -10.17 -0.63
CA LYS A 119 -11.81 -9.84 0.31
C LYS A 119 -11.62 -8.31 0.50
N ASP A 120 -11.86 -7.51 -0.53
CA ASP A 120 -11.77 -6.05 -0.44
C ASP A 120 -12.97 -5.48 0.35
N LEU A 121 -14.16 -6.08 0.19
CA LEU A 121 -15.36 -5.71 0.95
C LEU A 121 -15.21 -6.04 2.44
N GLU A 122 -14.68 -7.21 2.77
CA GLU A 122 -14.36 -7.62 4.15
C GLU A 122 -13.37 -6.64 4.81
N ASP A 123 -12.30 -6.28 4.11
CA ASP A 123 -11.32 -5.30 4.58
C ASP A 123 -11.99 -3.93 4.85
N ILE A 124 -12.89 -3.49 3.96
CA ILE A 124 -13.64 -2.22 4.13
C ILE A 124 -14.52 -2.26 5.38
N GLU A 125 -15.28 -3.34 5.59
CA GLU A 125 -16.16 -3.46 6.75
C GLU A 125 -15.38 -3.51 8.06
N TYR A 126 -14.24 -4.21 8.08
CA TYR A 126 -13.34 -4.19 9.23
C TYR A 126 -12.86 -2.77 9.55
N LEU A 127 -12.36 -2.03 8.54
CA LEU A 127 -11.87 -0.66 8.70
C LEU A 127 -12.96 0.29 9.20
N LYS A 128 -14.19 0.19 8.66
CA LYS A 128 -15.34 0.97 9.16
C LYS A 128 -15.66 0.66 10.63
N SER A 129 -15.54 -0.60 11.04
CA SER A 129 -15.78 -0.99 12.43
C SER A 129 -14.81 -0.32 13.41
N ILE A 130 -13.57 -0.04 12.98
CA ILE A 130 -12.59 0.69 13.78
C ILE A 130 -13.03 2.14 13.94
N LEU A 131 -13.41 2.82 12.85
CA LEU A 131 -13.87 4.22 12.90
C LEU A 131 -15.07 4.41 13.84
N ILE A 132 -16.02 3.47 13.83
CA ILE A 132 -17.18 3.52 14.73
C ILE A 132 -16.74 3.41 16.20
N LYS A 133 -15.83 2.49 16.51
CA LYS A 133 -15.32 2.31 17.88
C LYS A 133 -14.53 3.52 18.37
N GLU A 134 -13.77 4.17 17.50
CA GLU A 134 -13.02 5.38 17.85
C GLU A 134 -13.95 6.59 18.06
N GLY A 135 -15.02 6.70 17.26
CA GLY A 135 -16.03 7.74 17.42
C GLY A 135 -16.86 7.60 18.72
N GLN A 136 -17.06 6.37 19.22
CA GLN A 136 -17.74 6.11 20.49
C GLN A 136 -16.87 6.36 21.73
N LYS A 137 -15.55 6.53 21.56
CA LYS A 137 -14.59 6.80 22.64
C LYS A 137 -14.31 8.29 22.88
N LYS A 138 -14.88 9.18 22.05
CA LYS A 138 -14.80 10.64 22.18
C LYS A 138 -16.07 11.18 22.82
#